data_AF-A0A511MPM0-F1
#
_entry.id   AF-A0A511MPM0-F1
#
_cell.length_a   1.000
_cell.length_b   1.000
_cell.length_c   1.000
_cell.angle_alpha   90.00
_cell.angle_beta   90.00
_cell.angle_gamma   90.00
#
_symmetry.space_group_name_H-M   'P 1'
#
loop_
_entity.id
_entity.type
_entity.pdbx_description
1 polymer ?
#
loop_
_entity_poly.entity_id
_entity_poly.type
_entity_poly.pdbx_seq_one_letter_code
_entity_poly.pdbx_strand_id
1 'polypeptide(L)'
;MPLLQLGDDAILDTTDGVGVIMDSRAGVYFELNPVATLMVQAAMSCETVEDAVRELEQRIDASAETLRAGLGKLVDQLAEHRLLARTDAAK
;
A
#
# COMPACT_ATOMS: atom_id res chain seq x y z
N MET A 1 -8.06 -8.42 -9.45
CA MET A 1 -8.21 -7.21 -8.62
C MET A 1 -6.91 -7.03 -7.86
N PRO A 2 -6.38 -5.80 -7.78
CA PRO A 2 -5.14 -5.56 -7.03
C PRO A 2 -5.36 -5.87 -5.54
N LEU A 3 -4.28 -6.25 -4.85
CA LEU A 3 -4.33 -6.51 -3.41
C LEU A 3 -4.77 -5.29 -2.60
N LEU A 4 -4.42 -4.10 -3.10
CA LEU A 4 -4.71 -2.83 -2.47
C LEU A 4 -5.27 -1.86 -3.49
N GLN A 5 -6.33 -1.17 -3.10
CA GLN A 5 -6.83 -0.02 -3.83
C GLN A 5 -7.08 1.11 -2.83
N LEU A 6 -6.61 2.31 -3.16
CA LEU A 6 -6.91 3.51 -2.39
C LEU A 6 -8.34 3.97 -2.68
N GLY A 7 -8.99 4.55 -1.66
CA GLY A 7 -10.31 5.13 -1.84
C GLY A 7 -10.26 6.39 -2.70
N ASP A 8 -11.42 6.82 -3.22
CA ASP A 8 -11.52 7.98 -4.12
C ASP A 8 -10.96 9.28 -3.52
N ASP A 9 -10.94 9.36 -2.19
CA ASP A 9 -10.45 10.52 -1.45
C ASP A 9 -8.97 10.41 -1.03
N ALA A 10 -8.32 9.29 -1.33
CA ALA A 10 -6.93 9.02 -1.03
C ALA A 10 -6.09 8.99 -2.31
N ILE A 11 -5.13 9.91 -2.42
CA ILE A 11 -4.24 10.01 -3.58
C ILE A 11 -2.83 9.66 -3.14
N LEU A 12 -2.22 8.68 -3.80
CA LEU A 12 -0.79 8.40 -3.68
C LEU A 12 -0.02 9.24 -4.69
N ASP A 13 0.84 10.10 -4.18
CA ASP A 13 1.90 10.74 -4.95
C ASP A 13 3.23 10.11 -4.56
N THR A 14 4.13 9.91 -5.52
CA THR A 14 5.46 9.36 -5.25
C THR A 14 6.51 10.25 -5.90
N THR A 15 7.40 10.81 -5.08
CA THR A 15 8.48 11.71 -5.50
C THR A 15 9.78 11.25 -4.82
N ASP A 16 10.87 11.15 -5.60
CA ASP A 16 12.21 10.78 -5.13
C ASP A 16 12.28 9.51 -4.25
N GLY A 17 11.44 8.51 -4.55
CA GLY A 17 11.40 7.23 -3.84
C GLY A 17 10.65 7.24 -2.50
N VAL A 18 10.03 8.37 -2.16
CA VAL A 18 9.14 8.54 -1.01
C VAL A 18 7.71 8.74 -1.51
N GLY A 19 6.77 8.03 -0.90
CA GLY A 19 5.36 8.14 -1.19
C GLY A 19 4.67 9.05 -0.19
N VAL A 20 3.74 9.86 -0.65
CA VAL A 20 2.83 10.63 0.20
C VAL A 20 1.42 10.24 -0.17
N ILE A 21 0.65 9.80 0.82
CA ILE A 21 -0.80 9.59 0.67
C ILE A 21 -1.51 10.82 1.22
N MET A 22 -2.25 11.52 0.37
CA MET A 22 -3.12 12.61 0.77
C MET A 22 -4.54 12.08 1.02
N ASP A 23 -5.06 12.26 2.24
CA ASP A 23 -6.48 12.11 2.53
C ASP A 23 -7.16 13.47 2.38
N SER A 24 -7.88 13.63 1.28
CA SER A 24 -8.59 14.87 0.95
C SER A 24 -9.80 15.15 1.85
N ARG A 25 -10.37 14.13 2.53
CA ARG A 25 -11.49 14.32 3.46
C ARG A 25 -11.03 14.97 4.76
N ALA A 26 -9.92 14.45 5.30
CA ALA A 26 -9.37 14.92 6.56
C ALA A 26 -8.38 16.08 6.38
N GLY A 27 -7.91 16.32 5.15
CA GLY A 27 -6.88 17.33 4.86
C GLY A 27 -5.52 17.00 5.46
N VAL A 28 -5.23 15.69 5.61
CA VAL A 28 -3.99 15.19 6.22
C VAL A 28 -3.14 14.46 5.18
N TYR A 29 -1.83 14.49 5.40
CA TYR A 29 -0.85 13.80 4.57
C TYR A 29 -0.14 12.74 5.41
N PHE A 30 -0.01 11.55 4.83
CA PHE A 30 0.75 10.45 5.39
C PHE A 30 2.01 10.25 4.55
N GLU A 31 3.17 10.47 5.16
CA GLU A 31 4.44 10.17 4.52
C GLU A 31 4.76 8.67 4.69
N LEU A 32 5.04 8.02 3.57
CA LEU A 32 5.49 6.65 3.50
C LEU A 32 7.01 6.65 3.40
N ASN A 33 7.67 5.87 4.25
CA ASN A 33 9.10 5.61 4.05
C ASN A 33 9.32 4.86 2.71
N PRO A 34 10.57 4.77 2.20
CA PRO A 34 10.84 4.15 0.91
C PRO A 34 10.37 2.70 0.79
N VAL A 35 10.48 1.91 1.87
CA VAL A 35 10.03 0.50 1.88
C VAL A 35 8.51 0.42 1.81
N ALA A 36 7.80 1.22 2.60
CA ALA A 36 6.34 1.29 2.60
C ALA A 36 5.82 1.77 1.24
N THR A 37 6.51 2.72 0.61
CA THR A 37 6.19 3.21 -0.74
C THR A 37 6.25 2.09 -1.76
N LEU A 38 7.33 1.30 -1.76
CA LEU A 38 7.47 0.14 -2.63
C LEU A 38 6.39 -0.91 -2.36
N MET A 39 6.08 -1.16 -1.08
CA MET A 39 5.03 -2.11 -0.69
C MET A 39 3.64 -1.68 -1.16
N VAL A 40 3.27 -0.40 -1.02
CA VAL A 40 1.99 0.12 -1.55
C VAL A 40 1.95 -0.04 -3.07
N GLN A 41 3.01 0.36 -3.77
CA GLN A 41 3.08 0.25 -5.23
C GLN A 41 2.93 -1.20 -5.70
N ALA A 42 3.62 -2.15 -5.07
CA ALA A 42 3.52 -3.58 -5.38
C ALA A 42 2.09 -4.10 -5.11
N ALA A 43 1.49 -3.72 -3.97
CA ALA A 43 0.12 -4.14 -3.64
C ALA A 43 -0.95 -3.55 -4.56
N MET A 44 -0.72 -2.34 -5.11
CA MET A 44 -1.60 -1.73 -6.10
C MET A 44 -1.41 -2.32 -7.51
N SER A 45 -0.26 -2.92 -7.79
CA SER A 45 0.09 -3.45 -9.12
C SER A 45 -0.14 -4.95 -9.25
N CYS A 46 -0.06 -5.69 -8.14
CA CYS A 46 -0.19 -7.14 -8.09
C CYS A 46 -1.56 -7.59 -7.57
N GLU A 47 -2.01 -8.75 -8.04
CA GLU A 47 -3.29 -9.34 -7.60
C GLU A 47 -3.14 -10.33 -6.44
N THR A 48 -1.94 -10.90 -6.26
CA THR A 48 -1.67 -11.91 -5.22
C THR A 48 -0.52 -11.48 -4.33
N VAL A 49 -0.59 -11.86 -3.05
CA VAL A 49 0.45 -11.55 -2.05
C VAL A 49 1.78 -12.15 -2.48
N GLU A 50 1.76 -13.36 -3.05
CA GLU A 50 2.93 -14.02 -3.61
C GLU A 50 3.60 -13.21 -4.71
N ASP A 51 2.83 -12.62 -5.64
CA ASP A 51 3.37 -11.78 -6.71
C ASP A 51 3.98 -10.49 -6.17
N ALA A 52 3.28 -9.82 -5.24
CA ALA A 52 3.78 -8.60 -4.61
C ALA A 52 5.08 -8.87 -3.83
N VAL A 53 5.14 -9.97 -3.07
CA VAL A 53 6.33 -10.37 -2.33
C VAL A 53 7.49 -10.67 -3.27
N ARG A 54 7.25 -11.42 -4.36
CA ARG A 54 8.27 -11.73 -5.36
C ARG A 54 8.82 -10.48 -6.05
N GLU A 55 7.98 -9.48 -6.30
CA GLU A 55 8.43 -8.18 -6.82
C GLU A 55 9.28 -7.43 -5.78
N LEU A 56 8.84 -7.41 -4.53
CA LEU A 56 9.54 -6.74 -3.43
C LEU A 56 10.90 -7.37 -3.11
N GLU A 57 11.03 -8.70 -3.18
CA GLU A 57 12.31 -9.41 -2.99
C GLU A 57 13.38 -9.01 -4.01
N GLN A 58 12.98 -8.51 -5.19
CA GLN A 58 13.93 -8.03 -6.19
C GLN A 58 14.49 -6.64 -5.86
N ARG A 59 13.82 -5.89 -4.98
CA ARG A 59 14.13 -4.49 -4.65
C ARG A 59 14.57 -4.28 -3.21
N ILE A 60 14.20 -5.20 -2.33
CA ILE A 60 14.41 -5.12 -0.88
C ILE A 60 15.15 -6.38 -0.44
N ASP A 61 16.27 -6.18 0.23
CA ASP A 61 17.02 -7.27 0.88
C ASP A 61 16.32 -7.68 2.19
N ALA A 62 15.25 -8.46 2.07
CA ALA A 62 14.46 -8.98 3.17
C ALA A 62 13.87 -10.35 2.82
N SER A 63 13.58 -11.17 3.83
CA SER A 63 12.94 -12.47 3.61
C SER A 63 11.49 -12.33 3.18
N ALA A 64 11.00 -13.28 2.37
CA ALA A 64 9.59 -13.38 1.98
C ALA A 64 8.61 -13.32 3.17
N GLU A 65 8.97 -13.92 4.32
CA GLU A 65 8.16 -13.86 5.54
C GLU A 65 8.08 -12.46 6.12
N THR A 66 9.21 -11.74 6.17
CA THR A 66 9.25 -10.35 6.64
C THR A 66 8.44 -9.44 5.72
N LEU A 67 8.54 -9.63 4.41
CA LEU A 67 7.80 -8.86 3.41
C LEU A 67 6.29 -9.11 3.51
N ARG A 68 5.86 -10.37 3.66
CA ARG A 68 4.44 -10.71 3.89
C ARG A 68 3.90 -10.05 5.15
N ALA A 69 4.62 -10.15 6.26
CA ALA A 69 4.22 -9.54 7.52
C ALA A 69 4.18 -8.01 7.43
N GLY A 70 5.14 -7.40 6.74
CA GLY A 70 5.19 -5.96 6.49
C GLY A 70 4.00 -5.50 5.64
N LEU A 71 3.68 -6.23 4.58
CA LEU A 71 2.55 -5.92 3.70
C LEU A 71 1.21 -6.01 4.47
N GLY A 72 1.03 -7.04 5.29
CA GLY A 72 -0.16 -7.17 6.14
C GLY A 72 -0.32 -5.98 7.09
N LYS A 73 0.74 -5.61 7.82
CA LYS A 73 0.72 -4.46 8.72
C LYS A 73 0.43 -3.14 8.01
N LEU A 74 0.99 -2.95 6.81
CA LEU A 74 0.77 -1.76 6.01
C LEU A 74 -0.70 -1.65 5.59
N VAL A 75 -1.28 -2.74 5.11
CA VAL A 75 -2.71 -2.80 4.76
C VAL A 75 -3.57 -2.48 5.98
N ASP A 76 -3.26 -3.07 7.14
CA ASP A 76 -3.99 -2.81 8.39
C ASP A 76 -3.93 -1.32 8.78
N GLN A 77 -2.75 -0.69 8.70
CA GLN A 77 -2.59 0.74 8.98
C GLN A 77 -3.38 1.63 8.01
N LEU A 78 -3.35 1.32 6.70
CA LEU A 78 -4.12 2.07 5.72
C LEU A 78 -5.64 1.90 5.93
N ALA A 79 -6.08 0.71 6.38
CA ALA A 79 -7.46 0.44 6.75
C ALA A 79 -7.89 1.22 8.00
N GLU A 80 -7.05 1.26 9.05
CA GLU A 80 -7.29 2.03 10.28
C GLU A 80 -7.49 3.53 9.98
N HIS A 81 -6.72 4.07 9.03
CA HIS A 81 -6.84 5.45 8.56
C HIS A 81 -7.95 5.65 7.51
N ARG A 82 -8.71 4.61 7.14
CA ARG A 82 -9.78 4.64 6.13
C ARG A 82 -9.33 5.13 4.75
N LEU A 83 -8.07 4.84 4.41
CA LEU A 83 -7.45 5.22 3.13
C LEU A 83 -7.72 4.19 2.02
N LEU A 84 -8.14 2.99 2.39
CA LEU A 84 -8.47 1.94 1.44
C LEU A 84 -9.85 2.17 0.83
N ALA A 85 -9.98 1.82 -0.46
CA ALA A 85 -11.27 1.75 -1.10
C ALA A 85 -12.15 0.81 -0.28
N ARG A 86 -13.41 1.19 -0.05
CA ARG A 86 -14.38 0.18 0.35
C ARG A 86 -14.43 -0.82 -0.78
N THR A 87 -14.06 -2.06 -0.51
CA THR A 87 -14.78 -3.17 -1.13
C THR A 87 -16.22 -2.99 -0.72
N ASP A 88 -16.97 -2.20 -1.49
CA ASP A 88 -18.41 -2.25 -1.47
C ASP A 88 -18.76 -3.66 -1.94
N ALA A 89 -18.80 -4.58 -0.98
CA ALA A 89 -19.51 -5.83 -1.13
C ALA A 89 -20.94 -5.41 -1.48
N ALA A 90 -21.22 -5.48 -2.78
CA ALA A 90 -22.49 -5.11 -3.37
C ALA A 90 -23.63 -5.72 -2.54
N LYS A 91 -24.56 -4.85 -2.16
CA LYS A 91 -25.87 -5.24 -1.68
C LYS A 91 -26.76 -5.62 -2.86
#